data_AF-A0A0M2U8N2-F1
#
_entry.id   AF-A0A0M2U8N2-F1
#
_cell.length_a   1.000
_cell.length_b   1.000
_cell.length_c   1.000
_cell.angle_alpha   90.00
_cell.angle_beta   90.00
_cell.angle_gamma   90.00
#
_symmetry.space_group_name_H-M   'P 1'
#
loop_
_entity.id
_entity.type
_entity.pdbx_description
1 polymer ?
#
loop_
_entity_poly.entity_id
_entity_poly.type
_entity_poly.pdbx_seq_one_letter_code
_entity_poly.pdbx_strand_id
1 'polypeptide(L)'
;MDCMEKVTDFFMKQKSTVAAVENFIEQFMGIYGNIKAQEKELLSQCIQQMFRKYYYTPMVPDIFASPANMTNMLIEREFGKGIVVLPTLKPEYKGKKIKYIHLDVTCFQTDNHHFIKDMETFLETAKEGIPLEEPGILPPEEHGRIRNKVLLDDRHYFNIISLTALEAGLLESMQQDDGKILGRTSPKVGEFLRLDGIQKLRLIVDAVVKHFSRTMVEVFPEIKDMFSVNTVENLLMKPVDLEDLFTPVFKKLGLDEERMESIFYDVVFNEEFQISDEDAMKMVKAMHALLYYDMYFLTPFGYYLQLIQPAYEDEYIMEAEVFNILEHVDNFRLARTKLFSGAASYDLTSLGEALLGEGRKPVRKQALGEDFDDDKMFEIIEDSRNYYDEDEEDENDFDIDDLAFLLHGTRAGRPEDRIKTHNGRNVDISVLNRETDKMIFVFKVTKYRSKRTGKQIEIKGTQTLDDLHESISSAFELDWGHLYSFFMSNKAWDSKTEYCHPQAEGRSAENAKIGNLDLAIKQKFMYLYDYGDELKFEVELADIKEPEKGVKYPRISS
;
A
#
# COMPACT_ATOMS: atom_id res chain seq x y z
N MET A 1 10.16 -17.76 -35.14
CA MET A 1 9.80 -17.37 -33.77
C MET A 1 11.03 -17.41 -32.90
N ASP A 2 11.39 -16.24 -32.38
CA ASP A 2 12.37 -16.09 -31.30
C ASP A 2 11.94 -16.91 -30.07
N CYS A 3 12.87 -17.28 -29.18
CA CYS A 3 12.55 -18.09 -27.99
C CYS A 3 11.47 -17.40 -27.13
N MET A 4 11.54 -16.07 -27.00
CA MET A 4 10.55 -15.28 -26.26
C MET A 4 9.17 -15.37 -26.91
N GLU A 5 9.10 -15.29 -28.23
CA GLU A 5 7.84 -15.38 -28.99
C GLU A 5 7.21 -16.78 -28.85
N LYS A 6 8.02 -17.84 -28.76
CA LYS A 6 7.55 -19.21 -28.46
C LYS A 6 6.97 -19.35 -27.06
N VAL A 7 7.63 -18.76 -26.07
CA VAL A 7 7.19 -18.80 -24.67
C VAL A 7 5.85 -18.09 -24.52
N THR A 8 5.71 -16.90 -25.12
CA THR A 8 4.44 -16.16 -25.14
C THR A 8 3.35 -16.92 -25.89
N ASP A 9 3.64 -17.47 -27.08
CA ASP A 9 2.66 -18.25 -27.85
C ASP A 9 2.24 -19.55 -27.12
N PHE A 10 3.14 -20.18 -26.36
CA PHE A 10 2.79 -21.32 -25.52
C PHE A 10 1.87 -20.92 -24.37
N PHE A 11 2.19 -19.84 -23.64
CA PHE A 11 1.33 -19.30 -22.58
C PHE A 11 -0.07 -19.00 -23.12
N MET A 12 -0.18 -18.33 -24.27
CA MET A 12 -1.48 -17.98 -24.86
C MET A 12 -2.30 -19.18 -25.35
N LYS A 13 -1.70 -20.37 -25.45
CA LYS A 13 -2.39 -21.62 -25.83
C LYS A 13 -2.81 -22.48 -24.64
N GLN A 14 -2.25 -22.24 -23.46
CA GLN A 14 -2.62 -22.96 -22.25
C GLN A 14 -3.96 -22.42 -21.75
N LYS A 15 -4.93 -23.30 -21.53
CA LYS A 15 -6.27 -22.93 -21.09
C LYS A 15 -6.21 -22.32 -19.70
N SER A 16 -5.47 -22.95 -18.79
CA SER A 16 -5.37 -22.52 -17.40
C SER A 16 -4.77 -21.13 -17.26
N THR A 17 -3.68 -20.84 -17.96
CA THR A 17 -2.98 -19.56 -17.77
C THR A 17 -3.77 -18.37 -18.30
N VAL A 18 -4.47 -18.53 -19.42
CA VAL A 18 -5.34 -17.48 -19.97
C VAL A 18 -6.59 -17.31 -19.10
N ALA A 19 -7.25 -18.42 -18.76
CA ALA A 19 -8.47 -18.40 -17.93
C ALA A 19 -8.23 -17.76 -16.56
N ALA A 20 -7.07 -18.03 -15.93
CA ALA A 20 -6.72 -17.42 -14.65
C ALA A 20 -6.67 -15.88 -14.73
N VAL A 21 -6.20 -15.31 -15.84
CA VAL A 21 -6.14 -13.85 -16.00
C VAL A 21 -7.49 -13.29 -16.42
N GLU A 22 -8.20 -13.98 -17.32
CA GLU A 22 -9.54 -13.59 -17.74
C GLU A 22 -10.51 -13.57 -16.55
N ASN A 23 -10.41 -14.53 -15.63
CA ASN A 23 -11.21 -14.57 -14.41
C ASN A 23 -11.08 -13.28 -13.59
N PHE A 24 -9.84 -12.83 -13.34
CA PHE A 24 -9.60 -11.57 -12.65
C PHE A 24 -10.19 -10.37 -13.42
N ILE A 25 -9.98 -10.32 -14.74
CA ILE A 25 -10.45 -9.21 -15.56
C ILE A 25 -11.99 -9.13 -15.54
N GLU A 26 -12.66 -10.26 -15.64
CA GLU A 26 -14.13 -10.36 -15.64
C GLU A 26 -14.72 -9.88 -14.31
N GLN A 27 -14.23 -10.42 -13.17
CA GLN A 27 -14.68 -10.00 -11.84
C GLN A 27 -14.40 -8.51 -11.60
N PHE A 28 -13.18 -8.06 -11.90
CA PHE A 28 -12.80 -6.65 -11.76
C PHE A 28 -13.70 -5.74 -12.59
N MET A 29 -13.95 -6.07 -13.86
CA MET A 29 -14.77 -5.24 -14.76
C MET A 29 -16.26 -5.27 -14.38
N GLY A 30 -16.74 -6.39 -13.83
CA GLY A 30 -18.07 -6.52 -13.24
C GLY A 30 -18.29 -5.48 -12.14
N ILE A 31 -17.40 -5.45 -11.14
CA ILE A 31 -17.49 -4.48 -10.04
C ILE A 31 -17.21 -3.06 -10.53
N TYR A 32 -16.14 -2.86 -11.32
CA TYR A 32 -15.75 -1.55 -11.86
C TYR A 32 -16.86 -0.91 -12.70
N GLY A 33 -17.67 -1.71 -13.39
CA GLY A 33 -18.83 -1.26 -14.15
C GLY A 33 -19.87 -0.55 -13.28
N ASN A 34 -20.07 -1.03 -12.05
CA ASN A 34 -21.21 -0.71 -11.19
C ASN A 34 -20.93 0.35 -10.09
N ILE A 35 -19.66 0.69 -9.83
CA ILE A 35 -19.27 1.69 -8.82
C ILE A 35 -19.35 3.16 -9.30
N LYS A 36 -19.26 4.12 -8.37
CA LYS A 36 -19.36 5.57 -8.65
C LYS A 36 -18.10 6.13 -9.31
N ALA A 37 -18.19 7.33 -9.90
CA ALA A 37 -17.10 7.90 -10.68
C ALA A 37 -15.79 8.14 -9.89
N GLN A 38 -15.87 8.62 -8.65
CA GLN A 38 -14.70 8.84 -7.78
C GLN A 38 -14.03 7.50 -7.41
N GLU A 39 -14.83 6.50 -7.10
CA GLU A 39 -14.39 5.13 -6.78
C GLU A 39 -13.67 4.49 -7.98
N LYS A 40 -14.16 4.71 -9.21
CA LYS A 40 -13.48 4.26 -10.44
C LYS A 40 -12.09 4.85 -10.61
N GLU A 41 -11.87 6.11 -10.22
CA GLU A 41 -10.55 6.75 -10.34
C GLU A 41 -9.55 6.14 -9.35
N LEU A 42 -9.96 5.88 -8.10
CA LEU A 42 -9.15 5.15 -7.13
C LEU A 42 -8.87 3.72 -7.61
N LEU A 43 -9.90 2.96 -7.95
CA LEU A 43 -9.77 1.54 -8.28
C LEU A 43 -8.92 1.31 -9.55
N SER A 44 -9.04 2.21 -10.54
CA SER A 44 -8.19 2.17 -11.74
C SER A 44 -6.70 2.28 -11.44
N GLN A 45 -6.32 2.96 -10.36
CA GLN A 45 -4.92 3.09 -9.94
C GLN A 45 -4.46 1.87 -9.13
N CYS A 46 -5.37 1.11 -8.53
CA CYS A 46 -5.06 -0.06 -7.69
C CYS A 46 -4.93 -1.37 -8.49
N ILE A 47 -5.47 -1.42 -9.71
CA ILE A 47 -5.61 -2.67 -10.49
C ILE A 47 -4.33 -3.50 -10.61
N GLN A 48 -3.17 -2.86 -10.79
CA GLN A 48 -1.89 -3.58 -10.93
C GLN A 48 -1.50 -4.30 -9.63
N GLN A 49 -1.73 -3.67 -8.47
CA GLN A 49 -1.41 -4.26 -7.17
C GLN A 49 -2.45 -5.28 -6.72
N MET A 50 -3.71 -5.07 -7.10
CA MET A 50 -4.77 -6.08 -6.91
C MET A 50 -4.44 -7.36 -7.69
N PHE A 51 -4.10 -7.21 -8.98
CA PHE A 51 -3.72 -8.34 -9.81
C PHE A 51 -2.46 -9.04 -9.31
N ARG A 52 -1.45 -8.29 -8.83
CA ARG A 52 -0.27 -8.87 -8.17
C ARG A 52 -0.67 -9.80 -7.03
N LYS A 53 -1.52 -9.33 -6.11
CA LYS A 53 -1.94 -10.10 -4.94
C LYS A 53 -2.67 -11.37 -5.37
N TYR A 54 -3.69 -11.22 -6.22
CA TYR A 54 -4.41 -12.34 -6.86
C TYR A 54 -3.46 -13.36 -7.52
N TYR A 55 -2.50 -12.88 -8.32
CA TYR A 55 -1.61 -13.74 -9.10
C TYR A 55 -0.78 -14.69 -8.23
N TYR A 56 -0.46 -14.28 -7.00
CA TYR A 56 0.29 -15.09 -6.04
C TYR A 56 -0.58 -15.77 -4.98
N THR A 57 -1.87 -15.49 -4.94
CA THR A 57 -2.81 -16.14 -4.03
C THR A 57 -3.24 -17.51 -4.58
N PRO A 58 -3.18 -18.60 -3.79
CA PRO A 58 -3.70 -19.90 -4.16
C PRO A 58 -5.22 -19.85 -4.43
N MET A 59 -5.65 -20.47 -5.52
CA MET A 59 -7.08 -20.68 -5.80
C MET A 59 -7.67 -21.85 -5.01
N VAL A 60 -6.81 -22.75 -4.54
CA VAL A 60 -7.17 -23.84 -3.63
C VAL A 60 -6.22 -23.77 -2.45
N PRO A 61 -6.73 -23.53 -1.23
CA PRO A 61 -5.93 -23.58 -0.01
C PRO A 61 -5.16 -24.90 0.12
N ASP A 62 -4.06 -24.90 0.87
CA ASP A 62 -3.17 -26.05 1.15
C ASP A 62 -2.34 -26.64 -0.02
N ILE A 63 -2.71 -26.40 -1.28
CA ILE A 63 -1.97 -26.95 -2.44
C ILE A 63 -1.18 -25.90 -3.24
N PHE A 64 -1.12 -24.64 -2.79
CA PHE A 64 -0.38 -23.54 -3.42
C PHE A 64 -0.68 -23.35 -4.93
N ALA A 65 -1.87 -23.75 -5.38
CA ALA A 65 -2.30 -23.63 -6.78
C ALA A 65 -2.68 -22.18 -7.11
N SER A 66 -1.69 -21.28 -7.16
CA SER A 66 -1.88 -19.90 -7.59
C SER A 66 -1.64 -19.75 -9.10
N PRO A 67 -2.18 -18.69 -9.74
CA PRO A 67 -1.89 -18.37 -11.13
C PRO A 67 -0.38 -18.31 -11.44
N ALA A 68 0.42 -17.75 -10.53
CA ALA A 68 1.88 -17.70 -10.63
C ALA A 68 2.50 -19.09 -10.63
N ASN A 69 2.09 -19.93 -9.70
CA ASN A 69 2.61 -21.29 -9.57
C ASN A 69 2.32 -22.12 -10.83
N MET A 70 1.05 -22.13 -11.26
CA MET A 70 0.59 -22.85 -12.44
C MET A 70 1.33 -22.38 -13.69
N THR A 71 1.43 -21.07 -13.89
CA THR A 71 2.18 -20.47 -15.01
C THR A 71 3.64 -20.93 -14.99
N ASN A 72 4.35 -20.70 -13.89
CA ASN A 72 5.78 -20.98 -13.80
C ASN A 72 6.10 -22.46 -13.99
N MET A 73 5.24 -23.34 -13.47
CA MET A 73 5.39 -24.78 -13.60
C MET A 73 5.19 -25.24 -15.05
N LEU A 74 4.16 -24.77 -15.75
CA LEU A 74 3.93 -25.10 -17.17
C LEU A 74 5.09 -24.60 -18.04
N ILE A 75 5.57 -23.37 -17.82
CA ILE A 75 6.70 -22.80 -18.55
C ILE A 75 8.00 -23.57 -18.28
N GLU A 76 8.30 -23.92 -17.03
CA GLU A 76 9.51 -24.68 -16.70
C GLU A 76 9.49 -26.10 -17.27
N ARG A 77 8.32 -26.75 -17.33
CA ARG A 77 8.18 -28.09 -17.94
C ARG A 77 8.46 -28.07 -19.44
N GLU A 78 7.96 -27.06 -20.15
CA GLU A 78 8.12 -26.98 -21.61
C GLU A 78 9.49 -26.41 -22.03
N PHE A 79 9.95 -25.35 -21.35
CA PHE A 79 11.13 -24.58 -21.79
C PHE A 79 12.37 -24.78 -20.89
N GLY A 80 12.22 -25.45 -19.75
CA GLY A 80 13.29 -25.64 -18.78
C GLY A 80 13.52 -24.44 -17.86
N LYS A 81 14.66 -24.46 -17.16
CA LYS A 81 15.00 -23.47 -16.13
C LYS A 81 15.52 -22.15 -16.70
N GLY A 82 15.36 -21.07 -15.92
CA GLY A 82 15.92 -19.75 -16.20
C GLY A 82 15.00 -18.85 -17.02
N ILE A 83 13.76 -19.30 -17.26
CA ILE A 83 12.71 -18.53 -17.92
C ILE A 83 11.52 -18.46 -16.96
N VAL A 84 11.03 -17.24 -16.76
CA VAL A 84 9.80 -16.95 -16.01
C VAL A 84 8.93 -16.04 -16.86
N VAL A 85 7.62 -16.21 -16.75
CA VAL A 85 6.64 -15.42 -17.49
C VAL A 85 5.74 -14.69 -16.51
N LEU A 86 5.50 -13.41 -16.78
CA LEU A 86 4.55 -12.60 -16.04
C LEU A 86 3.45 -12.12 -16.99
N PRO A 87 2.18 -12.51 -16.77
CA PRO A 87 1.05 -11.81 -17.37
C PRO A 87 0.95 -10.41 -16.76
N THR A 88 0.68 -9.41 -17.59
CA THR A 88 0.53 -8.02 -17.18
C THR A 88 -0.74 -7.45 -17.78
N LEU A 89 -1.45 -6.67 -16.97
CA LEU A 89 -2.68 -6.01 -17.38
C LEU A 89 -2.36 -4.68 -18.06
N LYS A 90 -2.96 -4.43 -19.22
CA LYS A 90 -2.86 -3.17 -19.97
C LYS A 90 -4.25 -2.53 -20.09
N PRO A 91 -4.66 -1.69 -19.11
CA PRO A 91 -5.93 -1.00 -19.19
C PRO A 91 -5.96 0.00 -20.36
N GLU A 92 -6.99 -0.09 -21.20
CA GLU A 92 -7.32 0.90 -22.23
C GLU A 92 -8.31 1.91 -21.67
N TYR A 93 -7.95 3.19 -21.70
CA TYR A 93 -8.76 4.27 -21.13
C TYR A 93 -9.59 5.01 -22.18
N LYS A 94 -10.84 5.33 -21.83
CA LYS A 94 -11.67 6.34 -22.51
C LYS A 94 -11.96 7.49 -21.54
N GLY A 95 -11.18 8.57 -21.66
CA GLY A 95 -11.15 9.62 -20.64
C GLY A 95 -10.47 9.10 -19.37
N LYS A 96 -11.09 9.28 -18.21
CA LYS A 96 -10.60 8.75 -16.91
C LYS A 96 -11.06 7.32 -16.58
N LYS A 97 -11.79 6.66 -17.49
CA LYS A 97 -12.41 5.35 -17.22
C LYS A 97 -11.72 4.25 -18.01
N ILE A 98 -11.52 3.10 -17.37
CA ILE A 98 -11.10 1.87 -18.06
C ILE A 98 -12.25 1.39 -18.93
N LYS A 99 -11.96 1.09 -20.20
CA LYS A 99 -12.92 0.57 -21.17
C LYS A 99 -12.71 -0.93 -21.37
N TYR A 100 -11.45 -1.34 -21.54
CA TYR A 100 -11.03 -2.72 -21.69
C TYR A 100 -9.72 -2.91 -20.92
N ILE A 101 -9.44 -4.15 -20.53
CA ILE A 101 -8.14 -4.54 -20.00
C ILE A 101 -7.60 -5.60 -20.94
N HIS A 102 -6.44 -5.32 -21.54
CA HIS A 102 -5.77 -6.26 -22.42
C HIS A 102 -4.74 -7.06 -21.62
N LEU A 103 -4.65 -8.36 -21.90
CA LEU A 103 -3.59 -9.22 -21.40
C LEU A 103 -2.35 -9.06 -22.28
N ASP A 104 -1.21 -8.77 -21.65
CA ASP A 104 0.11 -8.80 -22.25
C ASP A 104 1.01 -9.76 -21.47
N VAL A 105 2.00 -10.36 -22.12
CA VAL A 105 2.79 -11.46 -21.52
C VAL A 105 4.27 -11.15 -21.67
N THR A 106 4.95 -11.04 -20.53
CA THR A 106 6.35 -10.63 -20.47
C THR A 106 7.23 -11.79 -20.03
N CYS A 107 8.27 -12.07 -20.81
CA CYS A 107 9.28 -13.09 -20.52
C CYS A 107 10.47 -12.47 -19.77
N PHE A 108 10.96 -13.18 -18.74
CA PHE A 108 12.08 -12.77 -17.90
C PHE A 108 13.24 -13.78 -18.03
N GLN A 109 14.43 -13.24 -18.27
CA GLN A 109 15.70 -13.96 -18.36
C GLN A 109 16.81 -13.15 -17.68
N THR A 110 17.84 -13.81 -17.15
CA THR A 110 18.88 -13.15 -16.35
C THR A 110 19.74 -12.17 -17.15
N ASP A 111 19.92 -12.41 -18.44
CA ASP A 111 20.74 -11.60 -19.36
C ASP A 111 19.91 -10.56 -20.15
N ASN A 112 18.58 -10.63 -20.09
CA ASN A 112 17.66 -9.72 -20.78
C ASN A 112 16.42 -9.42 -19.92
N HIS A 113 16.64 -8.81 -18.75
CA HIS A 113 15.59 -8.59 -17.76
C HIS A 113 14.81 -7.28 -17.99
N HIS A 114 13.47 -7.31 -17.91
CA HIS A 114 12.62 -6.14 -18.18
C HIS A 114 12.86 -4.98 -17.22
N PHE A 115 13.05 -5.25 -15.92
CA PHE A 115 13.42 -4.21 -14.95
C PHE A 115 14.70 -3.44 -15.33
N ILE A 116 15.67 -4.07 -16.01
CA ILE A 116 16.86 -3.35 -16.51
C ILE A 116 16.46 -2.31 -17.56
N LYS A 117 15.61 -2.70 -18.52
CA LYS A 117 15.12 -1.80 -19.59
C LYS A 117 14.32 -0.63 -19.01
N ASP A 118 13.50 -0.92 -18.01
CA ASP A 118 12.69 0.09 -17.33
C ASP A 118 13.55 1.05 -16.51
N MET A 119 14.58 0.54 -15.83
CA MET A 119 15.54 1.36 -15.11
C MET A 119 16.36 2.24 -16.07
N GLU A 120 16.81 1.71 -17.21
CA GLU A 120 17.48 2.51 -18.26
C GLU A 120 16.57 3.63 -18.81
N THR A 121 15.28 3.31 -19.01
CA THR A 121 14.26 4.28 -19.45
C THR A 121 14.03 5.38 -18.42
N PHE A 122 13.96 5.03 -17.14
CA PHE A 122 13.87 5.99 -16.05
C PHE A 122 15.13 6.87 -15.97
N LEU A 123 16.33 6.29 -16.06
CA LEU A 123 17.59 7.03 -16.02
C LEU A 123 17.75 7.99 -17.20
N GLU A 124 17.28 7.65 -18.40
CA GLU A 124 17.28 8.63 -19.51
C GLU A 124 16.24 9.74 -19.25
N THR A 125 15.08 9.40 -18.67
CA THR A 125 14.04 10.38 -18.31
C THR A 125 14.52 11.36 -17.23
N ALA A 126 15.31 10.88 -16.26
CA ALA A 126 15.84 11.69 -15.15
C ALA A 126 17.11 12.48 -15.50
N LYS A 127 17.64 12.33 -16.71
CA LYS A 127 18.93 12.93 -17.14
C LYS A 127 19.00 14.44 -17.01
N GLU A 128 17.94 15.13 -17.41
CA GLU A 128 17.84 16.59 -17.28
C GLU A 128 17.36 17.03 -15.89
N GLY A 129 16.83 16.09 -15.10
CA GLY A 129 16.24 16.32 -13.80
C GLY A 129 14.76 15.92 -13.77
N ILE A 130 14.38 15.19 -12.72
CA ILE A 130 12.99 14.85 -12.40
C ILE A 130 12.66 15.33 -10.97
N PRO A 131 11.56 16.07 -10.77
CA PRO A 131 11.11 16.42 -9.42
C PRO A 131 10.83 15.17 -8.58
N LEU A 132 11.22 15.22 -7.31
CA LEU A 132 10.99 14.19 -6.32
C LEU A 132 10.27 14.78 -5.11
N GLU A 133 9.37 14.02 -4.51
CA GLU A 133 8.69 14.38 -3.26
C GLU A 133 9.63 14.17 -2.07
N GLU A 134 10.30 13.02 -2.07
CA GLU A 134 11.36 12.61 -1.15
C GLU A 134 12.47 11.95 -1.97
N PRO A 135 13.70 11.77 -1.44
CA PRO A 135 14.74 11.07 -2.17
C PRO A 135 14.27 9.70 -2.69
N GLY A 136 14.18 9.59 -4.03
CA GLY A 136 13.72 8.38 -4.73
C GLY A 136 12.20 8.25 -4.90
N ILE A 137 11.38 9.11 -4.30
CA ILE A 137 9.91 9.04 -4.41
C ILE A 137 9.40 9.98 -5.51
N LEU A 138 8.74 9.39 -6.51
CA LEU A 138 8.17 10.14 -7.62
C LEU A 138 6.76 10.64 -7.28
N PRO A 139 6.52 11.96 -7.32
CA PRO A 139 5.19 12.48 -7.08
C PRO A 139 4.25 12.15 -8.26
N PRO A 140 2.93 12.03 -8.03
CA PRO A 140 1.96 11.64 -9.07
C PRO A 140 2.01 12.45 -10.37
N GLU A 141 2.28 13.75 -10.28
CA GLU A 141 2.44 14.65 -11.43
C GLU A 141 3.56 14.23 -12.41
N GLU A 142 4.60 13.55 -11.93
CA GLU A 142 5.73 13.14 -12.75
C GLU A 142 5.56 11.73 -13.34
N HIS A 143 4.58 10.95 -12.88
CA HIS A 143 4.33 9.58 -13.37
C HIS A 143 4.08 9.54 -14.87
N GLY A 144 3.45 10.59 -15.43
CA GLY A 144 3.22 10.71 -16.87
C GLY A 144 4.49 10.73 -17.73
N ARG A 145 5.67 11.02 -17.15
CA ARG A 145 6.94 11.01 -17.89
C ARG A 145 7.45 9.61 -18.20
N ILE A 146 7.08 8.63 -17.39
CA ILE A 146 7.51 7.22 -17.50
C ILE A 146 6.37 6.25 -17.81
N ARG A 147 5.12 6.63 -17.53
CA ARG A 147 3.92 5.87 -17.89
C ARG A 147 3.95 5.46 -19.36
N ASN A 148 3.52 4.23 -19.64
CA ASN A 148 3.53 3.59 -20.96
C ASN A 148 4.93 3.36 -21.59
N LYS A 149 6.03 3.69 -20.90
CA LYS A 149 7.40 3.41 -21.34
C LYS A 149 8.08 2.29 -20.54
N VAL A 150 7.44 1.88 -19.45
CA VAL A 150 7.90 0.82 -18.55
C VAL A 150 6.84 -0.26 -18.44
N LEU A 151 7.21 -1.42 -17.88
CA LEU A 151 6.38 -2.62 -17.83
C LEU A 151 5.02 -2.39 -17.17
N LEU A 152 5.00 -1.82 -15.96
CA LEU A 152 3.79 -1.63 -15.16
C LEU A 152 3.47 -0.13 -15.00
N ASP A 153 2.21 0.24 -15.24
CA ASP A 153 1.71 1.58 -14.89
C ASP A 153 1.23 1.59 -13.44
N ASP A 154 2.18 1.62 -12.51
CA ASP A 154 1.91 1.57 -11.09
C ASP A 154 2.85 2.46 -10.28
N ARG A 155 2.29 3.22 -9.33
CA ARG A 155 3.03 4.15 -8.47
C ARG A 155 4.14 3.46 -7.68
N HIS A 156 3.85 2.28 -7.11
CA HIS A 156 4.84 1.58 -6.31
C HIS A 156 5.96 1.05 -7.19
N TYR A 157 5.65 0.53 -8.38
CA TYR A 157 6.66 0.13 -9.37
C TYR A 157 7.59 1.30 -9.77
N PHE A 158 7.02 2.46 -10.08
CA PHE A 158 7.78 3.67 -10.39
C PHE A 158 8.74 4.07 -9.26
N ASN A 159 8.24 4.04 -8.03
CA ASN A 159 9.05 4.33 -6.84
C ASN A 159 10.16 3.31 -6.66
N ILE A 160 9.90 2.01 -6.84
CA ILE A 160 10.94 0.98 -6.71
C ILE A 160 12.04 1.16 -7.77
N ILE A 161 11.72 1.51 -9.03
CA ILE A 161 12.74 1.84 -10.03
C ILE A 161 13.62 3.01 -9.57
N SER A 162 12.98 4.09 -9.11
CA SER A 162 13.67 5.32 -8.69
C SER A 162 14.50 5.12 -7.41
N LEU A 163 13.97 4.44 -6.40
CA LEU A 163 14.66 4.08 -5.16
C LEU A 163 15.85 3.14 -5.43
N THR A 164 15.67 2.16 -6.31
CA THR A 164 16.76 1.25 -6.73
C THR A 164 17.86 2.03 -7.44
N ALA A 165 17.51 2.95 -8.34
CA ALA A 165 18.48 3.80 -9.02
C ALA A 165 19.25 4.70 -8.04
N LEU A 166 18.57 5.24 -7.03
CA LEU A 166 19.19 6.04 -5.96
C LEU A 166 20.16 5.19 -5.12
N GLU A 167 19.74 4.03 -4.65
CA GLU A 167 20.54 3.13 -3.80
C GLU A 167 21.74 2.55 -4.56
N ALA A 168 21.58 2.29 -5.87
CA ALA A 168 22.65 1.91 -6.78
C ALA A 168 23.65 3.05 -7.09
N GLY A 169 23.34 4.28 -6.68
CA GLY A 169 24.13 5.47 -6.99
C GLY A 169 24.06 5.89 -8.47
N LEU A 170 23.03 5.45 -9.19
CA LEU A 170 22.73 5.81 -10.58
C LEU A 170 21.86 7.07 -10.68
N LEU A 171 21.16 7.40 -9.60
CA LEU A 171 20.40 8.64 -9.41
C LEU A 171 21.01 9.41 -8.23
N GLU A 172 21.22 10.71 -8.41
CA GLU A 172 21.58 11.64 -7.35
C GLU A 172 20.35 12.48 -6.97
N SER A 173 20.19 12.77 -5.68
CA SER A 173 19.10 13.60 -5.17
C SER A 173 19.68 14.89 -4.60
N MET A 174 19.22 16.04 -5.09
CA MET A 174 19.71 17.37 -4.70
C MET A 174 18.56 18.27 -4.25
N GLN A 175 18.67 18.81 -3.04
CA GLN A 175 17.76 19.84 -2.56
C GLN A 175 18.02 21.17 -3.29
N GLN A 176 16.97 21.77 -3.82
CA GLN A 176 17.00 23.05 -4.52
C GLN A 176 16.72 24.20 -3.55
N ASP A 177 17.07 25.43 -3.95
CA ASP A 177 16.86 26.65 -3.15
C ASP A 177 15.39 26.91 -2.80
N ASP A 178 14.45 26.41 -3.61
CA ASP A 178 13.01 26.51 -3.38
C ASP A 178 12.44 25.40 -2.47
N GLY A 179 13.32 24.58 -1.89
CA GLY A 179 13.00 23.46 -1.01
C GLY A 179 12.60 22.17 -1.72
N LYS A 180 12.46 22.18 -3.05
CA LYS A 180 12.13 20.96 -3.81
C LYS A 180 13.34 20.05 -3.95
N ILE A 181 13.08 18.77 -4.20
CA ILE A 181 14.12 17.78 -4.45
C ILE A 181 14.14 17.50 -5.96
N LEU A 182 15.33 17.51 -6.55
CA LEU A 182 15.55 17.15 -7.94
C LEU A 182 16.41 15.88 -8.00
N GLY A 183 15.87 14.84 -8.62
CA GLY A 183 16.60 13.62 -8.99
C GLY A 183 17.29 13.82 -10.32
N ARG A 184 18.59 13.53 -10.42
CA ARG A 184 19.33 13.57 -11.68
C ARG A 184 20.21 12.34 -11.84
N THR A 185 20.27 11.83 -13.06
CA THR A 185 21.13 10.71 -13.42
C THR A 185 22.60 11.01 -13.13
N SER A 186 23.28 10.10 -12.45
CA SER A 186 24.67 10.26 -12.03
C SER A 186 25.66 9.90 -13.16
N PRO A 187 26.92 10.36 -13.09
CA PRO A 187 27.95 9.94 -14.04
C PRO A 187 28.21 8.42 -14.06
N LYS A 188 27.87 7.69 -12.98
CA LYS A 188 28.05 6.24 -12.89
C LYS A 188 27.18 5.46 -13.87
N VAL A 189 26.13 6.08 -14.43
CA VAL A 189 25.30 5.44 -15.46
C VAL A 189 26.11 5.02 -16.68
N GLY A 190 27.17 5.76 -17.04
CA GLY A 190 28.06 5.33 -18.14
C GLY A 190 28.80 4.02 -17.86
N GLU A 191 29.10 3.69 -16.60
CA GLU A 191 29.66 2.40 -16.21
C GLU A 191 28.57 1.32 -16.19
N PHE A 192 27.42 1.62 -15.58
CA PHE A 192 26.28 0.71 -15.54
C PHE A 192 25.85 0.24 -16.93
N LEU A 193 25.72 1.15 -17.89
CA LEU A 193 25.28 0.81 -19.25
C LEU A 193 26.24 -0.14 -19.99
N ARG A 194 27.51 -0.18 -19.60
CA ARG A 194 28.55 -1.06 -20.18
C ARG A 194 28.58 -2.46 -19.57
N LEU A 195 27.93 -2.68 -18.44
CA LEU A 195 27.80 -4.00 -17.82
C LEU A 195 26.95 -4.93 -18.69
N ASP A 196 27.23 -6.23 -18.63
CA ASP A 196 26.34 -7.23 -19.23
C ASP A 196 25.03 -7.35 -18.42
N GLY A 197 24.02 -8.03 -18.98
CA GLY A 197 22.69 -8.13 -18.37
C GLY A 197 22.70 -8.77 -16.97
N ILE A 198 23.54 -9.79 -16.76
CA ILE A 198 23.64 -10.47 -15.46
C ILE A 198 24.29 -9.55 -14.43
N GLN A 199 25.35 -8.84 -14.81
CA GLN A 199 26.02 -7.86 -13.95
C GLN A 199 25.07 -6.71 -13.58
N LYS A 200 24.29 -6.19 -14.54
CA LYS A 200 23.27 -5.17 -14.28
C LYS A 200 22.22 -5.69 -13.30
N LEU A 201 21.70 -6.91 -13.52
CA LEU A 201 20.70 -7.51 -12.65
C LEU A 201 21.21 -7.72 -11.23
N ARG A 202 22.46 -8.19 -11.06
CA ARG A 202 23.08 -8.33 -9.73
C ARG A 202 23.21 -7.01 -8.98
N LEU A 203 23.61 -5.94 -9.68
CA LEU A 203 23.70 -4.60 -9.10
C LEU A 203 22.33 -4.07 -8.67
N ILE A 204 21.29 -4.34 -9.47
CA ILE A 204 19.89 -4.01 -9.14
C ILE A 204 19.44 -4.78 -7.90
N VAL A 205 19.67 -6.09 -7.84
CA VAL A 205 19.32 -6.92 -6.67
C VAL A 205 19.99 -6.42 -5.40
N ASP A 206 21.31 -6.15 -5.46
CA ASP A 206 22.07 -5.59 -4.34
C ASP A 206 21.51 -4.24 -3.87
N ALA A 207 21.11 -3.37 -4.80
CA ALA A 207 20.46 -2.10 -4.47
C ALA A 207 19.09 -2.29 -3.81
N VAL A 208 18.25 -3.22 -4.28
CA VAL A 208 16.95 -3.52 -3.63
C VAL A 208 17.14 -4.09 -2.23
N VAL A 209 18.10 -5.01 -2.04
CA VAL A 209 18.46 -5.56 -0.72
C VAL A 209 18.86 -4.45 0.25
N LYS A 210 19.77 -3.55 -0.18
CA LYS A 210 20.24 -2.43 0.65
C LYS A 210 19.11 -1.47 0.99
N HIS A 211 18.26 -1.16 0.02
CA HIS A 211 17.11 -0.29 0.25
C HIS A 211 16.17 -0.89 1.29
N PHE A 212 15.78 -2.16 1.15
CA PHE A 212 14.92 -2.83 2.14
C PHE A 212 15.55 -2.86 3.53
N SER A 213 16.82 -3.26 3.63
CA SER A 213 17.56 -3.30 4.90
C SER A 213 17.57 -1.93 5.57
N ARG A 214 17.91 -0.87 4.83
CA ARG A 214 17.93 0.50 5.33
C ARG A 214 16.56 0.96 5.81
N THR A 215 15.52 0.74 5.01
CA THR A 215 14.14 1.10 5.35
C THR A 215 13.68 0.40 6.63
N MET A 216 13.92 -0.91 6.77
CA MET A 216 13.54 -1.66 7.98
C MET A 216 14.28 -1.16 9.22
N VAL A 217 15.59 -0.87 9.12
CA VAL A 217 16.40 -0.38 10.23
C VAL A 217 16.00 1.04 10.66
N GLU A 218 15.67 1.90 9.70
CA GLU A 218 15.25 3.29 9.95
C GLU A 218 13.87 3.35 10.60
N VAL A 219 12.91 2.57 10.09
CA VAL A 219 11.51 2.58 10.58
C VAL A 219 11.34 1.76 11.86
N PHE A 220 12.10 0.68 12.01
CA PHE A 220 12.03 -0.23 13.17
C PHE A 220 13.42 -0.46 13.81
N PRO A 221 13.97 0.54 14.54
CA PRO A 221 15.29 0.43 15.15
C PRO A 221 15.47 -0.75 16.11
N GLU A 222 14.38 -1.25 16.71
CA GLU A 222 14.37 -2.37 17.65
C GLU A 222 14.73 -3.72 17.02
N ILE A 223 14.46 -3.87 15.72
CA ILE A 223 14.69 -5.11 14.96
C ILE A 223 15.86 -4.99 13.99
N LYS A 224 16.71 -3.96 14.15
CA LYS A 224 17.82 -3.67 13.24
C LYS A 224 18.81 -4.83 13.03
N ASP A 225 19.01 -5.68 14.05
CA ASP A 225 19.89 -6.84 13.98
C ASP A 225 19.31 -7.98 13.13
N MET A 226 17.99 -7.99 12.93
CA MET A 226 17.28 -8.98 12.11
C MET A 226 17.26 -8.60 10.63
N PHE A 227 17.46 -7.33 10.28
CA PHE A 227 17.36 -6.83 8.90
C PHE A 227 18.65 -6.15 8.42
N SER A 228 19.81 -6.63 8.86
CA SER A 228 21.10 -6.22 8.27
C SER A 228 21.17 -6.63 6.79
N VAL A 229 21.96 -5.93 5.98
CA VAL A 229 22.14 -6.26 4.54
C VAL A 229 22.47 -7.74 4.34
N ASN A 230 23.46 -8.26 5.08
CA ASN A 230 23.83 -9.68 5.00
C ASN A 230 22.69 -10.61 5.44
N THR A 231 21.87 -10.22 6.43
CA THR A 231 20.71 -11.02 6.82
C THR A 231 19.66 -11.05 5.72
N VAL A 232 19.39 -9.91 5.08
CA VAL A 232 18.44 -9.79 3.96
C VAL A 232 18.93 -10.56 2.72
N GLU A 233 20.22 -10.52 2.40
CA GLU A 233 20.78 -11.33 1.32
C GLU A 233 20.58 -12.84 1.59
N ASN A 234 20.84 -13.26 2.82
CA ASN A 234 20.63 -14.65 3.24
C ASN A 234 19.16 -15.04 3.20
N LEU A 235 18.27 -14.14 3.63
CA LEU A 235 16.82 -14.31 3.55
C LEU A 235 16.42 -14.55 2.08
N LEU A 236 16.78 -13.64 1.17
CA LEU A 236 16.48 -13.77 -0.26
C LEU A 236 16.97 -15.08 -0.87
N MET A 237 18.14 -15.57 -0.45
CA MET A 237 18.72 -16.82 -0.96
C MET A 237 18.18 -18.10 -0.32
N LYS A 238 17.54 -18.01 0.84
CA LYS A 238 17.10 -19.15 1.65
C LYS A 238 15.70 -18.85 2.16
N PRO A 239 14.66 -19.25 1.42
CA PRO A 239 13.31 -18.97 1.83
C PRO A 239 13.01 -19.51 3.23
N VAL A 240 12.25 -18.73 3.98
CA VAL A 240 11.80 -19.02 5.35
C VAL A 240 10.29 -18.80 5.39
N ASP A 241 9.61 -19.52 6.29
CA ASP A 241 8.19 -19.29 6.53
C ASP A 241 8.01 -17.95 7.26
N LEU A 242 6.86 -17.32 7.04
CA LEU A 242 6.53 -16.03 7.61
C LEU A 242 6.53 -16.09 9.13
N GLU A 243 5.93 -17.14 9.69
CA GLU A 243 5.88 -17.39 11.12
C GLU A 243 7.29 -17.44 11.73
N ASP A 244 8.19 -18.22 11.14
CA ASP A 244 9.59 -18.34 11.58
C ASP A 244 10.33 -17.00 11.55
N LEU A 245 10.05 -16.16 10.55
CA LEU A 245 10.67 -14.85 10.40
C LEU A 245 10.08 -13.82 11.36
N PHE A 246 8.74 -13.78 11.49
CA PHE A 246 8.03 -12.70 12.15
C PHE A 246 7.68 -12.95 13.61
N THR A 247 7.59 -14.18 14.08
CA THR A 247 7.41 -14.46 15.51
C THR A 247 8.51 -13.81 16.37
N PRO A 248 9.81 -13.88 16.01
CA PRO A 248 10.85 -13.16 16.73
C PRO A 248 10.81 -11.62 16.52
N VAL A 249 10.31 -11.15 15.37
CA VAL A 249 10.10 -9.72 15.09
C VAL A 249 9.04 -9.15 16.03
N PHE A 250 7.87 -9.77 16.09
CA PHE A 250 6.75 -9.34 16.94
C PHE A 250 7.16 -9.32 18.41
N LYS A 251 7.89 -10.36 18.86
CA LYS A 251 8.45 -10.40 20.20
C LYS A 251 9.35 -9.20 20.51
N LYS A 252 10.24 -8.81 19.58
CA LYS A 252 11.09 -7.62 19.75
C LYS A 252 10.32 -6.30 19.71
N LEU A 253 9.17 -6.27 19.04
CA LEU A 253 8.25 -5.14 19.01
C LEU A 253 7.30 -5.09 20.23
N GLY A 254 7.44 -6.03 21.17
CA GLY A 254 6.68 -6.06 22.42
C GLY A 254 5.38 -6.85 22.35
N LEU A 255 5.19 -7.66 21.30
CA LEU A 255 4.07 -8.60 21.15
C LEU A 255 4.61 -10.03 21.05
N ASP A 256 4.75 -10.69 22.19
CA ASP A 256 4.99 -12.12 22.18
C ASP A 256 3.70 -12.91 21.88
N GLU A 257 3.87 -14.19 21.57
CA GLU A 257 2.80 -15.10 21.16
C GLU A 257 1.67 -15.17 22.19
N GLU A 258 2.01 -15.34 23.48
CA GLU A 258 1.03 -15.37 24.57
C GLU A 258 0.21 -14.07 24.65
N ARG A 259 0.86 -12.91 24.47
CA ARG A 259 0.15 -11.63 24.45
C ARG A 259 -0.73 -11.48 23.21
N MET A 260 -0.27 -11.91 22.04
CA MET A 260 -1.07 -11.87 20.81
C MET A 260 -2.29 -12.78 20.90
N GLU A 261 -2.12 -14.02 21.38
CA GLU A 261 -3.21 -14.97 21.61
C GLU A 261 -4.22 -14.42 22.63
N SER A 262 -3.74 -13.83 23.73
CA SER A 262 -4.62 -13.18 24.72
C SER A 262 -5.43 -12.05 24.10
N ILE A 263 -4.80 -11.16 23.34
CA ILE A 263 -5.51 -10.05 22.70
C ILE A 263 -6.51 -10.59 21.68
N PHE A 264 -6.13 -11.56 20.85
CA PHE A 264 -7.02 -12.16 19.87
C PHE A 264 -8.21 -12.84 20.54
N TYR A 265 -7.97 -13.64 21.59
CA TYR A 265 -9.03 -14.28 22.37
C TYR A 265 -9.99 -13.25 22.96
N ASP A 266 -9.47 -12.20 23.57
CA ASP A 266 -10.31 -11.17 24.18
C ASP A 266 -11.08 -10.36 23.12
N VAL A 267 -10.46 -10.04 21.97
CA VAL A 267 -11.14 -9.36 20.85
C VAL A 267 -12.28 -10.20 20.29
N VAL A 268 -12.11 -11.52 20.19
CA VAL A 268 -13.10 -12.44 19.59
C VAL A 268 -14.19 -12.85 20.57
N PHE A 269 -13.83 -13.14 21.82
CA PHE A 269 -14.73 -13.78 22.79
C PHE A 269 -15.22 -12.86 23.90
N ASN A 270 -14.70 -11.63 24.01
CA ASN A 270 -15.07 -10.69 25.05
C ASN A 270 -15.59 -9.37 24.45
N GLU A 271 -16.91 -9.25 24.35
CA GLU A 271 -17.60 -8.08 23.78
C GLU A 271 -17.29 -6.76 24.50
N GLU A 272 -16.84 -6.80 25.77
CA GLU A 272 -16.46 -5.61 26.54
C GLU A 272 -14.96 -5.32 26.50
N PHE A 273 -14.16 -6.16 25.85
CA PHE A 273 -12.72 -5.97 25.78
C PHE A 273 -12.35 -4.75 24.94
N GLN A 274 -11.56 -3.89 25.54
CA GLN A 274 -10.87 -2.82 24.85
C GLN A 274 -9.38 -3.11 24.90
N ILE A 275 -8.76 -3.21 23.72
CA ILE A 275 -7.31 -3.28 23.63
C ILE A 275 -6.71 -2.02 24.29
N SER A 276 -5.64 -2.19 25.07
CA SER A 276 -4.96 -1.04 25.66
C SER A 276 -4.28 -0.22 24.56
N ASP A 277 -4.17 1.10 24.75
CA ASP A 277 -3.46 1.98 23.81
C ASP A 277 -2.02 1.50 23.54
N GLU A 278 -1.36 0.97 24.58
CA GLU A 278 -0.01 0.43 24.48
C GLU A 278 0.02 -0.81 23.56
N ASP A 279 -0.90 -1.75 23.73
CA ASP A 279 -0.97 -2.94 22.88
C ASP A 279 -1.40 -2.60 21.45
N ALA A 280 -2.33 -1.66 21.27
CA ALA A 280 -2.74 -1.17 19.96
C ALA A 280 -1.55 -0.54 19.20
N MET A 281 -0.74 0.28 19.86
CA MET A 281 0.48 0.86 19.27
C MET A 281 1.49 -0.22 18.86
N LYS A 282 1.68 -1.25 19.69
CA LYS A 282 2.56 -2.36 19.36
C LYS A 282 2.03 -3.18 18.17
N MET A 283 0.72 -3.40 18.10
CA MET A 283 0.07 -4.09 16.99
C MET A 283 0.22 -3.32 15.68
N VAL A 284 -0.05 -2.01 15.69
CA VAL A 284 0.16 -1.15 14.51
C VAL A 284 1.61 -1.24 14.05
N LYS A 285 2.58 -1.21 14.98
CA LYS A 285 4.01 -1.32 14.64
C LYS A 285 4.36 -2.68 14.04
N ALA A 286 3.82 -3.77 14.61
CA ALA A 286 4.00 -5.12 14.08
C ALA A 286 3.40 -5.29 12.68
N MET A 287 2.18 -4.80 12.46
CA MET A 287 1.52 -4.82 11.15
C MET A 287 2.27 -3.96 10.14
N HIS A 288 2.77 -2.78 10.53
CA HIS A 288 3.63 -1.98 9.66
C HIS A 288 4.91 -2.72 9.26
N ALA A 289 5.55 -3.46 10.17
CA ALA A 289 6.74 -4.24 9.81
C ALA A 289 6.42 -5.30 8.74
N LEU A 290 5.25 -5.93 8.84
CA LEU A 290 4.76 -6.91 7.86
C LEU A 290 4.46 -6.25 6.49
N LEU A 291 3.79 -5.10 6.49
CA LEU A 291 3.50 -4.33 5.27
C LEU A 291 4.79 -3.89 4.56
N TYR A 292 5.78 -3.42 5.32
CA TYR A 292 7.07 -2.99 4.76
C TYR A 292 7.85 -4.17 4.16
N TYR A 293 7.74 -5.36 4.75
CA TYR A 293 8.30 -6.56 4.18
C TYR A 293 7.66 -6.91 2.84
N ASP A 294 6.34 -6.81 2.69
CA ASP A 294 5.73 -7.01 1.37
C ASP A 294 6.15 -5.92 0.38
N MET A 295 5.94 -4.65 0.73
CA MET A 295 6.23 -3.51 -0.15
C MET A 295 7.67 -3.51 -0.64
N TYR A 296 8.64 -3.75 0.23
CA TYR A 296 10.05 -3.52 -0.10
C TYR A 296 10.88 -4.80 -0.28
N PHE A 297 10.34 -5.97 0.04
CA PHE A 297 11.01 -7.26 -0.17
C PHE A 297 10.19 -8.21 -1.06
N LEU A 298 8.98 -8.61 -0.67
CA LEU A 298 8.21 -9.60 -1.45
C LEU A 298 7.79 -9.08 -2.82
N THR A 299 7.26 -7.86 -2.89
CA THR A 299 6.83 -7.26 -4.15
C THR A 299 8.01 -7.02 -5.11
N PRO A 300 9.14 -6.40 -4.70
CA PRO A 300 10.23 -6.16 -5.62
C PRO A 300 10.91 -7.44 -6.09
N PHE A 301 11.20 -8.39 -5.19
CA PHE A 301 11.84 -9.64 -5.60
C PHE A 301 10.88 -10.60 -6.30
N GLY A 302 9.61 -10.58 -5.92
CA GLY A 302 8.58 -11.46 -6.47
C GLY A 302 8.02 -10.95 -7.79
N TYR A 303 7.28 -9.84 -7.74
CA TYR A 303 6.52 -9.36 -8.88
C TYR A 303 7.36 -8.55 -9.90
N TYR A 304 8.34 -7.78 -9.42
CA TYR A 304 9.11 -6.89 -10.31
C TYR A 304 10.37 -7.52 -10.88
N LEU A 305 11.09 -8.29 -10.07
CA LEU A 305 12.32 -8.99 -10.46
C LEU A 305 12.10 -10.48 -10.76
N GLN A 306 10.94 -11.04 -10.44
CA GLN A 306 10.60 -12.44 -10.75
C GLN A 306 11.65 -13.45 -10.25
N LEU A 307 12.32 -13.15 -9.13
CA LEU A 307 13.35 -14.00 -8.50
C LEU A 307 12.77 -14.92 -7.43
N ILE A 308 11.70 -14.49 -6.77
CA ILE A 308 10.96 -15.29 -5.80
C ILE A 308 9.49 -15.43 -6.22
N GLN A 309 8.81 -16.42 -5.66
CA GLN A 309 7.38 -16.64 -5.84
C GLN A 309 6.72 -16.60 -4.46
N PRO A 310 6.19 -15.45 -4.03
CA PRO A 310 5.39 -15.37 -2.82
C PRO A 310 4.15 -16.28 -2.92
N ALA A 311 3.73 -16.81 -1.78
CA ALA A 311 2.44 -17.49 -1.62
C ALA A 311 1.69 -16.85 -0.45
N TYR A 312 0.57 -16.21 -0.74
CA TYR A 312 -0.35 -15.71 0.28
C TYR A 312 -1.19 -16.89 0.83
N GLU A 313 -1.57 -16.85 2.11
CA GLU A 313 -2.34 -17.96 2.72
C GLU A 313 -3.81 -17.89 2.37
N ASP A 314 -4.35 -16.68 2.34
CA ASP A 314 -5.79 -16.49 2.24
C ASP A 314 -6.29 -16.52 0.80
N GLU A 315 -7.53 -16.96 0.63
CA GLU A 315 -8.25 -16.89 -0.63
C GLU A 315 -8.39 -15.44 -1.11
N TYR A 316 -8.29 -15.24 -2.42
CA TYR A 316 -8.42 -13.91 -3.01
C TYR A 316 -9.85 -13.65 -3.40
N ILE A 317 -10.50 -12.73 -2.68
CA ILE A 317 -11.89 -12.36 -2.96
C ILE A 317 -11.97 -10.93 -3.43
N MET A 318 -12.44 -10.79 -4.67
CA MET A 318 -12.43 -9.54 -5.39
C MET A 318 -13.31 -8.49 -4.72
N GLU A 319 -14.50 -8.88 -4.29
CA GLU A 319 -15.49 -8.04 -3.63
C GLU A 319 -14.94 -7.48 -2.32
N ALA A 320 -14.33 -8.34 -1.49
CA ALA A 320 -13.73 -7.97 -0.23
C ALA A 320 -12.55 -7.02 -0.42
N GLU A 321 -11.65 -7.31 -1.37
CA GLU A 321 -10.52 -6.44 -1.69
C GLU A 321 -10.99 -5.07 -2.19
N VAL A 322 -11.98 -5.02 -3.11
CA VAL A 322 -12.55 -3.75 -3.59
C VAL A 322 -13.23 -2.99 -2.46
N PHE A 323 -14.05 -3.65 -1.65
CA PHE A 323 -14.71 -3.03 -0.50
C PHE A 323 -13.69 -2.38 0.44
N ASN A 324 -12.62 -3.12 0.79
CA ASN A 324 -11.54 -2.63 1.65
C ASN A 324 -10.81 -1.42 1.05
N ILE A 325 -10.65 -1.34 -0.27
CA ILE A 325 -10.06 -0.16 -0.94
C ILE A 325 -11.02 1.03 -0.87
N LEU A 326 -12.29 0.81 -1.19
CA LEU A 326 -13.29 1.88 -1.33
C LEU A 326 -13.74 2.46 0.01
N GLU A 327 -13.63 1.70 1.10
CA GLU A 327 -13.82 2.21 2.46
C GLU A 327 -12.89 3.42 2.76
N HIS A 328 -11.73 3.46 2.11
CA HIS A 328 -10.71 4.52 2.24
C HIS A 328 -10.66 5.43 1.01
N VAL A 329 -11.79 5.64 0.32
CA VAL A 329 -11.86 6.45 -0.92
C VAL A 329 -11.35 7.88 -0.75
N ASP A 330 -11.47 8.44 0.45
CA ASP A 330 -10.99 9.78 0.79
C ASP A 330 -9.50 9.81 1.21
N ASN A 331 -8.88 8.63 1.44
CA ASN A 331 -7.49 8.47 1.81
C ASN A 331 -6.77 7.49 0.87
N PHE A 332 -6.43 8.01 -0.32
CA PHE A 332 -5.76 7.25 -1.39
C PHE A 332 -4.48 6.52 -0.94
N ARG A 333 -3.70 7.14 -0.04
CA ARG A 333 -2.45 6.52 0.45
C ARG A 333 -2.74 5.30 1.31
N LEU A 334 -3.71 5.39 2.21
CA LEU A 334 -4.12 4.28 3.06
C LEU A 334 -4.74 3.15 2.25
N ALA A 335 -5.68 3.48 1.35
CA ALA A 335 -6.33 2.51 0.46
C ALA A 335 -5.31 1.65 -0.31
N ARG A 336 -4.24 2.27 -0.82
CA ARG A 336 -3.17 1.56 -1.52
C ARG A 336 -2.23 0.77 -0.61
N THR A 337 -2.02 1.23 0.62
CA THR A 337 -1.14 0.54 1.57
C THR A 337 -1.77 -0.80 1.98
N LYS A 338 -3.10 -0.88 2.04
CA LYS A 338 -3.85 -2.12 2.31
C LYS A 338 -3.75 -3.19 1.22
N LEU A 339 -3.26 -2.86 0.02
CA LEU A 339 -3.01 -3.81 -1.07
C LEU A 339 -1.76 -4.67 -0.86
N PHE A 340 -1.03 -4.41 0.24
CA PHE A 340 0.14 -5.17 0.66
C PHE A 340 -0.20 -5.96 1.91
N SER A 341 0.34 -7.17 2.02
CA SER A 341 0.09 -8.09 3.12
C SER A 341 1.26 -9.06 3.28
N GLY A 342 1.40 -9.68 4.45
CA GLY A 342 2.36 -10.77 4.61
C GLY A 342 2.03 -11.93 3.67
N ALA A 343 3.04 -12.51 3.02
CA ALA A 343 2.92 -13.80 2.36
C ALA A 343 3.41 -14.90 3.31
N ALA A 344 2.73 -16.04 3.35
CA ALA A 344 3.05 -17.24 4.16
C ALA A 344 4.50 -17.67 4.02
N SER A 345 4.95 -17.67 2.77
CA SER A 345 6.23 -18.21 2.35
C SER A 345 6.55 -17.68 0.96
N TYR A 346 7.74 -18.01 0.48
CA TYR A 346 8.07 -17.88 -0.92
C TYR A 346 9.01 -18.99 -1.34
N ASP A 347 9.05 -19.31 -2.63
CA ASP A 347 10.09 -20.15 -3.22
C ASP A 347 10.99 -19.32 -4.14
N LEU A 348 12.19 -19.81 -4.46
CA LEU A 348 12.94 -19.25 -5.59
C LEU A 348 12.26 -19.66 -6.90
N THR A 349 12.06 -18.71 -7.81
CA THR A 349 11.66 -19.03 -9.19
C THR A 349 12.81 -19.70 -9.94
N SER A 350 12.55 -20.29 -11.11
CA SER A 350 13.61 -20.84 -11.97
C SER A 350 14.67 -19.78 -12.34
N LEU A 351 14.27 -18.51 -12.47
CA LEU A 351 15.14 -17.36 -12.69
C LEU A 351 15.97 -17.01 -11.44
N GLY A 352 15.33 -17.01 -10.26
CA GLY A 352 15.98 -16.83 -8.98
C GLY A 352 17.03 -17.91 -8.70
N GLU A 353 16.73 -19.17 -9.02
CA GLU A 353 17.72 -20.27 -8.93
C GLU A 353 18.93 -20.02 -9.82
N ALA A 354 18.70 -19.59 -11.06
CA ALA A 354 19.78 -19.32 -12.01
C ALA A 354 20.68 -18.16 -11.56
N LEU A 355 20.11 -17.13 -10.93
CA LEU A 355 20.86 -15.95 -10.48
C LEU A 355 21.49 -16.12 -9.08
N LEU A 356 20.72 -16.63 -8.11
CA LEU A 356 21.03 -16.64 -6.68
C LEU A 356 21.42 -18.03 -6.13
N GLY A 357 21.09 -19.09 -6.87
CA GLY A 357 21.27 -20.46 -6.39
C GLY A 357 22.73 -20.85 -6.18
N GLU A 358 23.68 -20.25 -6.92
CA GLU A 358 25.12 -20.57 -6.85
C GLU A 358 25.40 -22.08 -6.98
N GLY A 359 24.60 -22.79 -7.78
CA GLY A 359 24.70 -24.25 -7.94
C GLY A 359 24.00 -25.09 -6.86
N ARG A 360 23.35 -24.47 -5.88
CA ARG A 360 22.45 -25.15 -4.93
C ARG A 360 21.15 -25.55 -5.64
N LYS A 361 20.56 -26.66 -5.20
CA LYS A 361 19.18 -27.05 -5.56
C LYS A 361 18.28 -26.61 -4.41
N PRO A 362 17.50 -25.51 -4.55
CA PRO A 362 16.61 -25.09 -3.48
C PRO A 362 15.45 -26.07 -3.33
N VAL A 363 14.90 -26.13 -2.11
CA VAL A 363 13.67 -26.84 -1.83
C VAL A 363 12.52 -25.92 -2.21
N ARG A 364 11.63 -26.40 -3.08
CA ARG A 364 10.41 -25.69 -3.45
C ARG A 364 9.23 -26.28 -2.69
N LYS A 365 8.67 -25.54 -1.73
CA LYS A 365 7.50 -25.98 -0.96
C LYS A 365 6.21 -25.91 -1.76
N GLN A 366 6.16 -25.02 -2.74
CA GLN A 366 4.96 -24.74 -3.53
C GLN A 366 4.89 -25.60 -4.81
N ALA A 367 5.83 -26.51 -5.06
CA ALA A 367 5.86 -27.26 -6.31
C ALA A 367 4.66 -28.21 -6.46
N LEU A 368 3.87 -28.01 -7.53
CA LEU A 368 2.77 -28.89 -7.89
C LEU A 368 3.27 -30.21 -8.51
N GLY A 369 2.54 -31.29 -8.23
CA GLY A 369 2.84 -32.64 -8.73
C GLY A 369 2.72 -32.77 -10.25
N GLU A 370 3.32 -33.82 -10.83
CA GLU A 370 3.27 -34.12 -12.27
C GLU A 370 1.84 -34.30 -12.81
N ASP A 371 0.90 -34.63 -11.93
CA ASP A 371 -0.51 -34.83 -12.21
C ASP A 371 -1.29 -33.52 -12.41
N PHE A 372 -0.71 -32.36 -12.11
CA PHE A 372 -1.28 -31.05 -12.46
C PHE A 372 -0.84 -30.66 -13.87
N ASP A 373 -1.58 -31.09 -14.89
CA ASP A 373 -1.44 -30.61 -16.26
C ASP A 373 -2.36 -29.40 -16.53
N ASP A 374 -2.29 -28.83 -17.75
CA ASP A 374 -3.07 -27.64 -18.12
C ASP A 374 -4.58 -27.85 -17.97
N ASP A 375 -5.09 -29.06 -18.27
CA ASP A 375 -6.52 -29.35 -18.16
C ASP A 375 -6.96 -29.41 -16.68
N LYS A 376 -6.22 -30.11 -15.81
CA LYS A 376 -6.51 -30.13 -14.37
C LYS A 376 -6.39 -28.75 -13.72
N MET A 377 -5.41 -27.95 -14.15
CA MET A 377 -5.27 -26.57 -13.68
C MET A 377 -6.43 -25.68 -14.14
N PHE A 378 -6.92 -25.90 -15.36
CA PHE A 378 -8.08 -25.20 -15.88
C PHE A 378 -9.36 -25.57 -15.11
N GLU A 379 -9.55 -26.85 -14.77
CA GLU A 379 -10.66 -27.29 -13.91
C GLU A 379 -10.64 -26.56 -12.55
N ILE A 380 -9.48 -26.42 -11.91
CA ILE A 380 -9.35 -25.65 -10.64
C ILE A 380 -9.84 -24.20 -10.80
N ILE A 381 -9.50 -23.54 -11.92
CA ILE A 381 -9.91 -22.16 -12.17
C ILE A 381 -11.42 -22.07 -12.40
N GLU A 382 -11.99 -22.99 -13.16
CA GLU A 382 -13.43 -23.04 -13.40
C GLU A 382 -14.22 -23.36 -12.12
N ASP A 383 -13.72 -24.27 -11.29
CA ASP A 383 -14.33 -24.59 -9.99
C ASP A 383 -14.29 -23.37 -9.06
N SER A 384 -13.17 -22.62 -9.05
CA SER A 384 -13.07 -21.37 -8.29
C SER A 384 -14.03 -20.28 -8.78
N ARG A 385 -14.48 -20.33 -10.04
CA ARG A 385 -15.52 -19.46 -10.59
C ARG A 385 -16.91 -19.91 -10.12
N ASN A 386 -17.20 -21.20 -10.26
CA ASN A 386 -18.52 -21.76 -10.01
C ASN A 386 -18.88 -21.84 -8.51
N TYR A 387 -17.89 -21.92 -7.62
CA TYR A 387 -18.12 -21.92 -6.18
C TYR A 387 -18.92 -20.68 -5.73
N TYR A 388 -18.75 -19.54 -6.40
CA TYR A 388 -19.48 -18.31 -6.11
C TYR A 388 -20.82 -18.19 -6.87
N ASP A 389 -21.06 -19.01 -7.90
CA ASP A 389 -22.30 -19.00 -8.70
C ASP A 389 -23.32 -20.05 -8.19
N GLU A 390 -22.89 -21.21 -7.66
CA GLU A 390 -23.81 -22.26 -7.18
C GLU A 390 -24.45 -21.95 -5.83
N ASP A 391 -23.84 -21.09 -5.01
CA ASP A 391 -24.41 -20.61 -3.74
C ASP A 391 -25.47 -19.49 -3.95
N GLU A 392 -25.81 -19.11 -5.19
CA GLU A 392 -26.98 -18.26 -5.46
C GLU A 392 -28.32 -19.03 -5.41
N GLU A 393 -28.33 -20.38 -5.43
CA GLU A 393 -29.58 -21.17 -5.36
C GLU A 393 -29.94 -21.69 -3.96
N ASP A 394 -29.00 -21.72 -3.01
CA ASP A 394 -29.30 -21.95 -1.59
C ASP A 394 -29.17 -20.61 -0.84
N GLU A 395 -30.32 -20.03 -0.44
CA GLU A 395 -30.42 -18.92 0.54
C GLU A 395 -29.84 -19.37 1.91
N ASN A 396 -28.52 -19.58 1.99
CA ASN A 396 -27.77 -19.47 3.20
C ASN A 396 -26.99 -18.16 3.11
N ASP A 397 -27.31 -17.23 4.01
CA ASP A 397 -26.56 -16.01 4.28
C ASP A 397 -25.06 -16.33 4.45
N PHE A 398 -24.30 -16.38 3.36
CA PHE A 398 -22.85 -16.24 3.40
C PHE A 398 -22.57 -14.74 3.59
N ASP A 399 -22.55 -14.32 4.86
CA ASP A 399 -22.25 -12.95 5.25
C ASP A 399 -20.79 -12.65 4.81
N ILE A 400 -20.60 -11.90 3.72
CA ILE A 400 -19.29 -11.44 3.17
C ILE A 400 -18.36 -10.89 4.26
N ASP A 401 -18.98 -10.43 5.32
CA ASP A 401 -18.32 -9.90 6.47
C ASP A 401 -17.76 -10.92 7.50
N ASP A 402 -18.24 -12.16 7.50
CA ASP A 402 -17.62 -13.26 8.26
C ASP A 402 -16.27 -13.66 7.65
N LEU A 403 -16.08 -13.38 6.36
CA LEU A 403 -14.80 -13.56 5.69
C LEU A 403 -13.89 -12.34 5.80
N ALA A 404 -14.47 -11.14 5.83
CA ALA A 404 -13.75 -9.93 6.21
C ALA A 404 -13.13 -10.07 7.61
N PHE A 405 -13.78 -10.81 8.52
CA PHE A 405 -13.28 -11.15 9.86
C PHE A 405 -12.04 -12.08 9.85
N LEU A 406 -11.94 -13.03 8.91
CA LEU A 406 -10.78 -13.92 8.76
C LEU A 406 -9.58 -13.22 8.11
N LEU A 407 -9.84 -12.41 7.07
CA LEU A 407 -8.82 -11.71 6.30
C LEU A 407 -8.30 -10.44 7.00
N HIS A 408 -9.14 -9.81 7.82
CA HIS A 408 -8.79 -8.65 8.61
C HIS A 408 -9.56 -8.68 9.93
N GLY A 409 -8.84 -8.71 11.05
CA GLY A 409 -9.41 -8.15 12.26
C GLY A 409 -10.01 -6.77 11.94
N THR A 410 -11.33 -6.65 12.14
CA THR A 410 -12.21 -5.47 12.09
C THR A 410 -12.88 -5.09 10.75
N ARG A 411 -14.17 -5.45 10.66
CA ARG A 411 -15.25 -4.83 9.85
C ARG A 411 -15.30 -3.31 10.14
N ALA A 412 -15.35 -2.48 9.11
CA ALA A 412 -15.86 -1.10 9.18
C ALA A 412 -16.67 -0.82 7.91
N GLY A 413 -17.93 -0.42 8.09
CA GLY A 413 -18.90 -0.24 7.01
C GLY A 413 -19.61 1.11 7.09
N ARG A 414 -20.22 1.49 5.96
CA ARG A 414 -21.09 2.67 5.76
C ARG A 414 -22.34 2.25 4.96
N PRO A 415 -23.42 3.05 4.94
CA PRO A 415 -24.56 2.79 5.80
C PRO A 415 -25.89 2.84 5.04
N GLU A 416 -26.46 1.74 4.53
CA GLU A 416 -27.84 1.80 4.00
C GLU A 416 -28.69 0.52 4.15
N ASP A 417 -28.14 -0.71 4.16
CA ASP A 417 -29.00 -1.91 4.11
C ASP A 417 -28.97 -2.76 5.39
N ARG A 418 -30.17 -3.09 5.87
CA ARG A 418 -30.48 -3.83 7.10
C ARG A 418 -30.79 -5.29 6.77
N ILE A 419 -30.19 -6.26 7.48
CA ILE A 419 -30.72 -7.63 7.60
C ILE A 419 -30.71 -8.07 9.08
N LYS A 420 -31.71 -8.86 9.50
CA LYS A 420 -31.93 -9.35 10.88
C LYS A 420 -31.24 -10.68 11.11
N THR A 421 -30.50 -10.84 12.21
CA THR A 421 -29.94 -12.14 12.64
C THR A 421 -30.86 -12.90 13.61
N HIS A 422 -30.66 -14.22 13.71
CA HIS A 422 -31.52 -15.19 14.41
C HIS A 422 -31.55 -15.11 15.95
N ASN A 423 -30.86 -14.17 16.62
CA ASN A 423 -31.02 -13.99 18.08
C ASN A 423 -30.85 -12.55 18.63
N GLY A 424 -30.83 -11.53 17.78
CA GLY A 424 -31.11 -10.14 18.14
C GLY A 424 -30.40 -9.54 19.36
N ARG A 425 -29.18 -9.00 19.16
CA ARG A 425 -28.61 -7.81 19.83
C ARG A 425 -27.41 -7.28 19.01
N ASN A 426 -27.24 -5.95 19.00
CA ASN A 426 -26.32 -5.19 18.13
C ASN A 426 -25.01 -4.82 18.86
N VAL A 427 -23.89 -4.72 18.13
CA VAL A 427 -22.62 -4.09 18.60
C VAL A 427 -22.10 -3.10 17.54
N ASP A 428 -21.52 -1.98 17.98
CA ASP A 428 -21.42 -0.68 17.27
C ASP A 428 -19.94 -0.24 17.07
N ILE A 429 -19.49 -0.18 15.81
CA ILE A 429 -18.10 0.14 15.38
C ILE A 429 -17.73 1.62 15.56
N SER A 430 -18.65 2.49 15.96
CA SER A 430 -18.29 3.89 16.26
C SER A 430 -17.35 4.05 17.46
N VAL A 431 -16.90 2.99 18.14
CA VAL A 431 -15.96 3.03 19.27
C VAL A 431 -14.56 3.57 18.89
N LEU A 432 -14.01 3.25 17.71
CA LEU A 432 -12.66 3.71 17.31
C LEU A 432 -12.63 5.21 16.93
N ASN A 433 -13.65 5.70 16.21
CA ASN A 433 -13.86 7.14 16.00
C ASN A 433 -14.41 7.83 17.26
N ARG A 434 -15.02 7.11 18.22
CA ARG A 434 -15.46 7.66 19.53
C ARG A 434 -14.29 7.95 20.45
N GLU A 435 -13.19 7.21 20.41
CA GLU A 435 -12.03 7.47 21.29
C GLU A 435 -11.34 8.78 20.91
N THR A 436 -11.00 9.00 19.64
CA THR A 436 -10.47 10.31 19.18
C THR A 436 -11.50 11.43 19.33
N ASP A 437 -12.78 11.17 19.10
CA ASP A 437 -13.88 12.13 19.33
C ASP A 437 -13.98 12.56 20.82
N LYS A 438 -13.69 11.65 21.76
CA LYS A 438 -13.66 11.93 23.22
C LYS A 438 -12.40 12.65 23.67
N MET A 439 -11.29 12.50 22.95
CA MET A 439 -10.01 13.13 23.27
C MET A 439 -10.02 14.64 23.06
N ILE A 440 -9.14 15.32 23.78
CA ILE A 440 -8.90 16.74 23.71
C ILE A 440 -7.58 16.99 23.01
N PHE A 441 -7.64 17.64 21.86
CA PHE A 441 -6.50 18.09 21.09
C PHE A 441 -6.08 19.46 21.60
N VAL A 442 -4.81 19.58 21.99
CA VAL A 442 -4.24 20.82 22.51
C VAL A 442 -3.43 21.48 21.41
N PHE A 443 -3.97 22.54 20.82
CA PHE A 443 -3.29 23.32 19.80
C PHE A 443 -2.56 24.50 20.40
N LYS A 444 -1.32 24.71 19.98
CA LYS A 444 -0.58 25.96 20.22
C LYS A 444 -0.65 26.82 18.97
N VAL A 445 -1.28 27.99 19.08
CA VAL A 445 -1.51 28.92 17.97
C VAL A 445 -0.63 30.14 18.14
N THR A 446 0.16 30.46 17.11
CA THR A 446 1.07 31.61 17.11
C THR A 446 0.86 32.47 15.88
N LYS A 447 0.81 33.80 16.06
CA LYS A 447 0.78 34.72 14.92
C LYS A 447 2.08 34.59 14.13
N TYR A 448 1.97 34.33 12.83
CA TYR A 448 3.10 34.05 11.96
C TYR A 448 4.14 35.18 12.03
N ARG A 449 5.42 34.81 12.24
CA ARG A 449 6.58 35.73 12.42
C ARG A 449 6.54 36.66 13.65
N SER A 450 5.65 36.43 14.61
CA SER A 450 5.64 37.15 15.89
C SER A 450 6.53 36.47 16.94
N LYS A 451 7.22 37.25 17.78
CA LYS A 451 8.02 36.76 18.93
C LYS A 451 7.22 36.60 20.23
N ARG A 452 5.90 36.83 20.21
CA ARG A 452 5.03 36.71 21.40
C ARG A 452 4.70 35.24 21.69
N THR A 453 4.43 34.95 22.97
CA THR A 453 3.92 33.64 23.42
C THR A 453 2.58 33.33 22.75
N GLY A 454 2.46 32.13 22.17
CA GLY A 454 1.24 31.65 21.52
C GLY A 454 0.09 31.41 22.50
N LYS A 455 -1.12 31.22 21.98
CA LYS A 455 -2.30 30.81 22.75
C LYS A 455 -2.46 29.30 22.68
N GLN A 456 -2.90 28.68 23.77
CA GLN A 456 -3.30 27.27 23.75
C GLN A 456 -4.81 27.17 23.61
N ILE A 457 -5.26 26.27 22.73
CA ILE A 457 -6.66 26.00 22.48
C ILE A 457 -6.86 24.50 22.62
N GLU A 458 -7.69 24.11 23.56
CA GLU A 458 -8.08 22.74 23.79
C GLU A 458 -9.44 22.50 23.12
N ILE A 459 -9.53 21.52 22.22
CA ILE A 459 -10.72 21.24 21.41
C ILE A 459 -10.99 19.74 21.36
N LYS A 460 -12.26 19.33 21.36
CA LYS A 460 -12.61 17.90 21.29
C LYS A 460 -12.39 17.36 19.88
N GLY A 461 -12.08 16.07 19.75
CA GLY A 461 -12.01 15.43 18.43
C GLY A 461 -13.31 15.50 17.63
N THR A 462 -14.48 15.51 18.32
CA THR A 462 -15.80 15.69 17.69
C THR A 462 -16.00 17.04 17.00
N GLN A 463 -15.24 18.05 17.42
CA GLN A 463 -15.37 19.43 16.96
C GLN A 463 -14.57 19.64 15.68
N THR A 464 -14.91 20.66 14.93
CA THR A 464 -14.44 20.83 13.55
C THR A 464 -13.32 21.86 13.45
N LEU A 465 -12.71 21.99 12.26
CA LEU A 465 -11.83 23.11 11.97
C LEU A 465 -12.57 24.46 12.03
N ASP A 466 -13.88 24.48 11.79
CA ASP A 466 -14.71 25.68 11.99
C ASP A 466 -14.87 26.03 13.49
N ASP A 467 -15.04 25.04 14.37
CA ASP A 467 -15.00 25.27 15.84
C ASP A 467 -13.62 25.79 16.30
N LEU A 468 -12.54 25.31 15.67
CA LEU A 468 -11.18 25.80 15.90
C LEU A 468 -11.01 27.24 15.38
N HIS A 469 -11.60 27.57 14.23
CA HIS A 469 -11.64 28.92 13.69
C HIS A 469 -12.27 29.89 14.68
N GLU A 470 -13.47 29.59 15.18
CA GLU A 470 -14.18 30.43 16.16
C GLU A 470 -13.34 30.65 17.43
N SER A 471 -12.65 29.59 17.88
CA SER A 471 -11.76 29.65 19.05
C SER A 471 -10.53 30.54 18.81
N ILE A 472 -9.91 30.46 17.62
CA ILE A 472 -8.77 31.32 17.25
C ILE A 472 -9.22 32.78 17.11
N SER A 473 -10.36 33.02 16.44
CA SER A 473 -10.95 34.34 16.26
C SER A 473 -11.22 35.01 17.60
N SER A 474 -11.80 34.27 18.56
CA SER A 474 -12.00 34.74 19.93
C SER A 474 -10.68 34.99 20.68
N ALA A 475 -9.71 34.05 20.60
CA ALA A 475 -8.45 34.13 21.33
C ALA A 475 -7.55 35.31 20.90
N PHE A 476 -7.68 35.74 19.64
CA PHE A 476 -6.88 36.82 19.04
C PHE A 476 -7.69 38.09 18.75
N GLU A 477 -8.96 38.16 19.18
CA GLU A 477 -9.86 39.30 18.99
C GLU A 477 -9.94 39.75 17.52
N LEU A 478 -10.15 38.79 16.61
CA LEU A 478 -10.27 39.06 15.17
C LEU A 478 -11.64 39.66 14.83
N ASP A 479 -11.66 40.56 13.83
CA ASP A 479 -12.90 41.19 13.36
C ASP A 479 -13.82 40.15 12.70
N TRP A 480 -15.14 40.22 12.91
CA TRP A 480 -16.09 39.20 12.45
C TRP A 480 -16.42 39.31 10.95
N GLY A 481 -16.70 38.15 10.32
CA GLY A 481 -17.34 38.09 8.99
C GLY A 481 -16.39 38.02 7.80
N HIS A 482 -15.11 37.72 8.02
CA HIS A 482 -14.13 37.51 6.94
C HIS A 482 -13.95 36.01 6.63
N LEU A 483 -13.58 35.71 5.39
CA LEU A 483 -13.27 34.34 4.96
C LEU A 483 -11.95 33.85 5.56
N TYR A 484 -11.81 32.53 5.70
CA TYR A 484 -10.64 31.89 6.28
C TYR A 484 -10.36 30.53 5.64
N SER A 485 -9.13 30.03 5.82
CA SER A 485 -8.73 28.68 5.40
C SER A 485 -7.66 28.09 6.33
N PHE A 486 -7.65 26.76 6.43
CA PHE A 486 -6.57 25.96 7.02
C PHE A 486 -5.81 25.21 5.94
N PHE A 487 -4.48 25.15 6.03
CA PHE A 487 -3.61 24.46 5.07
C PHE A 487 -2.72 23.45 5.78
N MET A 488 -3.00 22.16 5.58
CA MET A 488 -2.31 21.08 6.32
C MET A 488 -0.83 20.93 5.96
N SER A 489 -0.38 21.51 4.85
CA SER A 489 1.05 21.59 4.49
C SER A 489 1.85 22.67 5.24
N ASN A 490 1.20 23.42 6.14
CA ASN A 490 1.75 24.62 6.78
C ASN A 490 2.11 25.75 5.79
N LYS A 491 1.54 25.74 4.58
CA LYS A 491 1.77 26.76 3.55
C LYS A 491 0.45 27.41 3.14
N ALA A 492 0.32 28.72 3.40
CA ALA A 492 -0.84 29.49 2.97
C ALA A 492 -1.02 29.39 1.44
N TRP A 493 -2.27 29.30 1.00
CA TRP A 493 -2.68 29.19 -0.41
C TRP A 493 -2.27 27.89 -1.12
N ASP A 494 -1.96 26.84 -0.36
CA ASP A 494 -1.81 25.49 -0.91
C ASP A 494 -3.17 24.80 -1.06
N SER A 495 -3.82 25.02 -2.21
CA SER A 495 -5.16 24.49 -2.50
C SER A 495 -5.27 22.97 -2.38
N LYS A 496 -4.17 22.22 -2.51
CA LYS A 496 -4.15 20.75 -2.35
C LYS A 496 -4.38 20.31 -0.91
N THR A 497 -4.03 21.13 0.07
CA THR A 497 -4.17 20.84 1.52
C THR A 497 -5.13 21.77 2.23
N GLU A 498 -5.84 22.60 1.47
CA GLU A 498 -6.80 23.58 1.95
C GLU A 498 -8.08 22.93 2.49
N TYR A 499 -8.51 23.42 3.65
CA TYR A 499 -9.86 23.35 4.19
C TYR A 499 -10.39 24.78 4.30
N CYS A 500 -11.36 25.14 3.49
CA CYS A 500 -11.83 26.51 3.30
C CYS A 500 -13.07 26.82 4.15
N HIS A 501 -13.35 28.12 4.28
CA HIS A 501 -14.59 28.65 4.85
C HIS A 501 -15.84 27.93 4.28
N PRO A 502 -16.90 27.70 5.08
CA PRO A 502 -18.05 26.88 4.65
C PRO A 502 -18.81 27.40 3.42
N GLN A 503 -18.71 28.69 3.15
CA GLN A 503 -19.31 29.35 1.97
C GLN A 503 -18.36 29.43 0.76
N ALA A 504 -17.13 28.92 0.85
CA ALA A 504 -16.17 28.87 -0.25
C ALA A 504 -16.21 27.50 -0.98
N GLU A 505 -15.78 27.48 -2.24
CA GLU A 505 -15.70 26.24 -3.02
C GLU A 505 -14.45 25.44 -2.65
N GLY A 506 -14.63 24.22 -2.09
CA GLY A 506 -13.52 23.35 -1.68
C GLY A 506 -13.90 22.39 -0.55
N ARG A 507 -12.90 21.80 0.11
CA ARG A 507 -13.14 21.02 1.34
C ARG A 507 -13.54 21.97 2.47
N SER A 508 -14.77 21.87 2.95
CA SER A 508 -15.26 22.77 4.02
C SER A 508 -14.63 22.45 5.38
N ALA A 509 -14.19 23.49 6.10
CA ALA A 509 -13.73 23.40 7.47
C ALA A 509 -14.84 23.01 8.46
N GLU A 510 -16.11 23.31 8.16
CA GLU A 510 -17.28 22.91 8.97
C GLU A 510 -17.50 21.40 8.97
N ASN A 511 -17.04 20.69 7.93
CA ASN A 511 -17.20 19.23 7.83
C ASN A 511 -15.96 18.46 8.30
N ALA A 512 -14.88 19.14 8.64
CA ALA A 512 -13.60 18.54 8.97
C ALA A 512 -13.41 18.45 10.49
N LYS A 513 -13.79 17.31 11.08
CA LYS A 513 -13.55 17.02 12.50
C LYS A 513 -12.07 16.93 12.82
N ILE A 514 -11.65 17.52 13.94
CA ILE A 514 -10.26 17.51 14.41
C ILE A 514 -9.74 16.08 14.59
N GLY A 515 -10.56 15.18 15.13
CA GLY A 515 -10.19 13.78 15.35
C GLY A 515 -9.92 12.98 14.08
N ASN A 516 -10.31 13.50 12.91
CA ASN A 516 -10.21 12.82 11.60
C ASN A 516 -9.09 13.40 10.71
N LEU A 517 -8.28 14.32 11.23
CA LEU A 517 -7.22 15.00 10.46
C LEU A 517 -5.87 14.27 10.48
N ASP A 518 -5.78 13.09 11.13
CA ASP A 518 -4.58 12.27 11.27
C ASP A 518 -3.31 13.06 11.67
N LEU A 519 -3.49 14.06 12.54
CA LEU A 519 -2.41 14.97 12.94
C LEU A 519 -1.45 14.27 13.91
N ALA A 520 -0.16 14.30 13.59
CA ALA A 520 0.89 13.87 14.52
C ALA A 520 1.19 14.96 15.57
N ILE A 521 1.56 14.55 16.79
CA ILE A 521 2.06 15.50 17.80
C ILE A 521 3.29 16.24 17.22
N LYS A 522 3.33 17.56 17.41
CA LYS A 522 4.25 18.55 16.80
C LYS A 522 4.02 18.85 15.32
N GLN A 523 3.03 18.24 14.68
CA GLN A 523 2.64 18.64 13.32
C GLN A 523 2.12 20.07 13.32
N LYS A 524 2.54 20.83 12.30
CA LYS A 524 2.19 22.22 12.10
C LYS A 524 1.34 22.37 10.86
N PHE A 525 0.36 23.26 10.91
CA PHE A 525 -0.44 23.67 9.77
C PHE A 525 -0.73 25.17 9.85
N MET A 526 -1.11 25.76 8.71
CA MET A 526 -1.30 27.19 8.60
C MET A 526 -2.79 27.52 8.69
N TYR A 527 -3.13 28.50 9.51
CA TYR A 527 -4.45 29.13 9.51
C TYR A 527 -4.33 30.55 8.93
N LEU A 528 -5.12 30.83 7.90
CA LEU A 528 -5.20 32.12 7.22
C LEU A 528 -6.57 32.72 7.47
N TYR A 529 -6.62 33.90 8.07
CA TYR A 529 -7.82 34.68 8.30
C TYR A 529 -7.80 35.97 7.47
N ASP A 530 -8.93 36.30 6.85
CA ASP A 530 -9.11 37.39 5.91
C ASP A 530 -8.20 37.28 4.68
N TYR A 531 -8.79 36.94 3.53
CA TYR A 531 -8.05 36.82 2.27
C TYR A 531 -7.50 38.15 1.74
N GLY A 532 -8.02 39.29 2.21
CA GLY A 532 -7.48 40.61 1.87
C GLY A 532 -6.25 40.95 2.72
N ASP A 533 -6.40 40.89 4.04
CA ASP A 533 -5.34 41.28 5.00
C ASP A 533 -4.33 40.16 5.29
N GLU A 534 -4.63 38.93 4.86
CA GLU A 534 -3.80 37.73 4.98
C GLU A 534 -3.21 37.48 6.37
N LEU A 535 -4.05 37.53 7.41
CA LEU A 535 -3.61 37.28 8.77
C LEU A 535 -3.27 35.81 8.96
N LYS A 536 -1.96 35.52 9.09
CA LYS A 536 -1.42 34.16 9.17
C LYS A 536 -1.11 33.74 10.60
N PHE A 537 -1.44 32.49 10.92
CA PHE A 537 -1.15 31.84 12.18
C PHE A 537 -0.59 30.45 11.93
N GLU A 538 0.48 30.11 12.64
CA GLU A 538 0.97 28.73 12.71
C GLU A 538 0.24 28.03 13.85
N VAL A 539 -0.39 26.89 13.53
CA VAL A 539 -1.11 26.04 14.47
C VAL A 539 -0.32 24.74 14.61
N GLU A 540 0.07 24.40 15.84
CA GLU A 540 0.83 23.20 16.17
C GLU A 540 0.00 22.30 17.08
N LEU A 541 -0.15 21.02 16.74
CA LEU A 541 -0.70 20.04 17.68
C LEU A 541 0.32 19.75 18.77
N ALA A 542 0.12 20.30 19.96
CA ALA A 542 1.07 20.21 21.05
C ALA A 542 0.89 18.93 21.88
N ASP A 543 -0.35 18.48 22.06
CA ASP A 543 -0.69 17.34 22.92
C ASP A 543 -2.07 16.77 22.57
N ILE A 544 -2.33 15.52 22.98
CA ILE A 544 -3.65 14.89 22.95
C ILE A 544 -3.90 14.28 24.34
N LYS A 545 -4.98 14.66 25.01
CA LYS A 545 -5.27 14.25 26.40
C LYS A 545 -6.73 13.89 26.62
N GLU A 546 -6.99 13.17 27.71
CA GLU A 546 -8.36 12.88 28.15
C GLU A 546 -9.13 14.15 28.55
N PRO A 547 -10.47 14.16 28.39
CA PRO A 547 -11.31 15.28 28.79
C PRO A 547 -11.35 15.45 30.31
N GLU A 548 -11.13 16.68 30.77
CA GLU A 548 -11.21 17.00 32.20
C GLU A 548 -12.69 17.05 32.66
N LYS A 549 -13.01 16.31 33.73
CA LYS A 549 -14.38 16.24 34.25
C LYS A 549 -14.91 17.62 34.65
N GLY A 550 -16.03 18.02 34.03
CA GLY A 550 -16.70 19.31 34.31
C GLY A 550 -16.18 20.50 33.50
N VAL A 551 -15.20 20.29 32.62
CA VAL A 551 -14.68 21.33 31.71
C VAL A 551 -15.47 21.34 30.40
N LYS A 552 -15.78 22.54 29.89
CA LYS A 552 -16.37 22.74 28.56
C LYS A 552 -15.28 23.07 27.55
N TYR A 553 -15.43 22.53 26.35
CA TYR A 553 -14.53 22.73 25.22
C TYR A 553 -15.32 23.37 24.06
N PRO A 554 -14.68 24.22 23.22
CA PRO A 554 -13.26 24.56 23.25
C PRO A 554 -12.89 25.40 24.49
N ARG A 555 -11.67 25.21 25.01
CA ARG A 555 -11.13 25.99 26.14
C ARG A 555 -9.85 26.67 25.69
N ILE A 556 -9.83 28.00 25.77
CA ILE A 556 -8.63 28.79 25.51
C ILE A 556 -7.86 28.91 26.83
N SER A 557 -6.65 28.35 26.90
CA SER A 557 -5.73 28.50 28.03
C SER A 557 -4.63 29.50 27.69
N SER A 558 -4.22 30.26 28.71
CA SER A 558 -3.40 31.47 28.58
C SER A 558 -1.96 31.23 28.19
#